data_AF-A0A917KZN4-F1
#
_entry.id   AF-A0A917KZN4-F1
#
_cell.length_a   1.000
_cell.length_b   1.000
_cell.length_c   1.000
_cell.angle_alpha   90.00
_cell.angle_beta   90.00
_cell.angle_gamma   90.00
#
_symmetry.space_group_name_H-M   'P 1'
#
loop_
_entity.id
_entity.type
_entity.pdbx_description
1 polymer ?
#
loop_
_entity_poly.entity_id
_entity_poly.type
_entity_poly.pdbx_seq_one_letter_code
_entity_poly.pdbx_strand_id
1 'polypeptide(L)'
;MAVALVLSLPYEAMPHTRVRNEGAAPHLFGAECRTTVHGSHVMAYCHNPYVDVDRVSLHIECDSWWDLDTDTDPVDAGPAMTVRLTGRCWEDVRSVWVSHQRAG
;
A
#
# COMPACT_ATOMS: atom_id res chain seq x y z
N MET A 1 61.00 -24.81 -30.10
CA MET A 1 59.90 -25.58 -29.50
C MET A 1 59.61 -24.96 -28.13
N ALA A 2 58.56 -24.14 -28.02
CA ALA A 2 58.19 -23.47 -26.78
C ALA A 2 56.87 -24.05 -26.28
N VAL A 3 56.86 -24.56 -25.05
CA VAL A 3 55.67 -25.13 -24.40
C VAL A 3 55.10 -24.09 -23.45
N ALA A 4 53.86 -23.66 -23.68
CA ALA A 4 53.14 -22.76 -22.79
C ALA A 4 52.23 -23.59 -21.86
N LEU A 5 52.51 -23.56 -20.57
CA LEU A 5 51.67 -24.14 -19.51
C LEU A 5 50.61 -23.13 -19.10
N VAL A 6 49.34 -23.46 -19.33
CA VAL A 6 48.19 -22.65 -18.89
C VAL A 6 47.79 -23.11 -17.50
N LEU A 7 47.96 -22.25 -16.50
CA LEU A 7 47.52 -22.48 -15.12
C LEU A 7 46.03 -22.10 -15.01
N SER A 8 45.16 -23.09 -14.92
CA SER A 8 43.76 -22.92 -14.56
C SER A 8 43.65 -22.64 -13.05
N LEU A 9 43.29 -21.40 -12.71
CA LEU A 9 42.93 -21.02 -11.34
C LEU A 9 41.63 -21.75 -10.94
N PRO A 10 41.59 -22.52 -9.85
CA PRO A 10 40.35 -23.09 -9.35
C PRO A 10 39.47 -21.94 -8.86
N TYR A 11 38.30 -21.81 -9.46
CA TYR A 11 37.27 -20.88 -9.02
C TYR A 11 36.71 -21.38 -7.69
N GLU A 12 37.24 -20.88 -6.58
CA GLU A 12 36.74 -21.14 -5.22
C GLU A 12 35.35 -20.50 -5.06
N ALA A 13 34.32 -21.21 -5.53
CA ALA A 13 32.92 -20.89 -5.23
C ALA A 13 32.62 -21.32 -3.79
N MET A 14 32.96 -20.47 -2.83
CA MET A 14 32.62 -20.70 -1.43
C MET A 14 31.10 -20.59 -1.22
N PRO A 15 30.44 -21.59 -0.62
CA PRO A 15 29.01 -21.51 -0.35
C PRO A 15 28.77 -20.50 0.77
N HIS A 16 28.11 -19.39 0.46
CA HIS A 16 27.64 -18.47 1.48
C HIS A 16 26.45 -19.11 2.23
N THR A 17 26.71 -19.83 3.32
CA THR A 17 25.68 -20.10 4.33
C THR A 17 25.40 -18.80 5.10
N ARG A 18 24.59 -17.93 4.50
CA ARG A 18 23.96 -16.84 5.24
C ARG A 18 22.85 -17.41 6.10
N VAL A 19 23.16 -17.90 7.30
CA VAL A 19 22.18 -17.86 8.39
C VAL A 19 22.32 -16.49 9.03
N ARG A 20 21.87 -15.47 8.30
CA ARG A 20 21.59 -14.20 8.92
C ARG A 20 20.22 -14.37 9.56
N ASN A 21 20.18 -14.41 10.88
CA ASN A 21 18.95 -14.13 11.60
C ASN A 21 18.67 -12.62 11.39
N GLU A 22 18.24 -12.27 10.18
CA GLU A 22 17.65 -10.98 9.89
C GLU A 22 16.41 -10.95 10.76
N GLY A 23 16.39 -10.09 11.79
CA GLY A 23 15.18 -9.86 12.56
C GLY A 23 14.01 -9.71 11.60
N ALA A 24 12.92 -10.43 11.87
CA ALA A 24 11.78 -10.58 10.97
C ALA A 24 11.52 -9.26 10.24
N ALA A 25 11.54 -9.31 8.90
CA ALA A 25 11.29 -8.12 8.08
C ALA A 25 10.02 -7.42 8.61
N PRO A 26 10.01 -6.09 8.71
CA PRO A 26 8.88 -5.37 9.27
C PRO A 26 7.60 -5.78 8.54
N HIS A 27 6.57 -6.10 9.32
CA HIS A 27 5.28 -6.51 8.76
C HIS A 27 4.67 -5.34 7.98
N LEU A 28 4.67 -5.46 6.66
CA LEU A 28 4.17 -4.45 5.74
C LEU A 28 2.65 -4.28 5.88
N PHE A 29 2.17 -3.04 5.73
CA PHE A 29 0.78 -2.68 5.99
C PHE A 29 0.40 -1.43 5.19
N GLY A 30 -0.90 -1.30 4.92
CA GLY A 30 -1.49 -0.19 4.18
C GLY A 30 -1.82 -0.58 2.75
N ALA A 31 -3.11 -0.62 2.43
CA ALA A 31 -3.62 -0.78 1.08
C ALA A 31 -3.18 0.39 0.21
N GLU A 32 -2.88 0.12 -1.06
CA GLU A 32 -2.63 1.16 -2.03
C GLU A 32 -3.97 1.74 -2.49
N CYS A 33 -4.21 3.01 -2.16
CA CYS A 33 -5.45 3.70 -2.49
C CYS A 33 -5.26 4.74 -3.61
N ARG A 34 -6.19 4.74 -4.56
CA ARG A 34 -6.32 5.79 -5.58
C ARG A 34 -7.67 6.46 -5.46
N THR A 35 -7.67 7.78 -5.38
CA THR A 35 -8.87 8.60 -5.24
C THR A 35 -9.12 9.40 -6.51
N THR A 36 -10.38 9.51 -6.90
CA THR A 36 -10.85 10.41 -7.97
C THR A 36 -11.99 11.27 -7.45
N VAL A 37 -11.95 12.56 -7.80
CA VAL A 37 -13.01 13.53 -7.49
C VAL A 37 -13.67 13.97 -8.79
N HIS A 38 -15.00 13.93 -8.81
CA HIS A 38 -15.84 14.38 -9.92
C HIS A 38 -16.90 15.34 -9.41
N GLY A 39 -16.59 16.64 -9.45
CA GLY A 39 -17.40 17.68 -8.80
C GLY A 39 -17.52 17.39 -7.31
N SER A 40 -18.75 17.27 -6.83
CA SER A 40 -19.08 16.96 -5.43
C SER A 40 -18.89 15.50 -5.03
N HIS A 41 -18.57 14.58 -5.97
CA HIS A 41 -18.51 13.15 -5.71
C HIS A 41 -17.08 12.64 -5.63
N VAL A 42 -16.83 11.73 -4.69
CA VAL A 42 -15.52 11.14 -4.42
C VAL A 42 -15.61 9.63 -4.51
N MET A 43 -14.65 9.03 -5.19
CA MET A 43 -14.48 7.57 -5.30
C MET A 43 -13.04 7.21 -4.96
N ALA A 44 -12.84 6.22 -4.10
CA ALA A 44 -11.54 5.65 -3.82
C ALA A 44 -11.54 4.14 -4.07
N TYR A 45 -10.50 3.65 -4.74
CA TYR A 45 -10.21 2.22 -4.89
C TYR A 45 -8.96 1.90 -4.11
N CYS A 46 -9.08 0.99 -3.13
CA CYS A 46 -7.98 0.55 -2.29
C CYS A 46 -7.71 -0.92 -2.53
N HIS A 47 -6.49 -1.26 -2.96
CA HIS A 47 -6.03 -2.63 -3.13
C HIS A 47 -5.06 -3.00 -2.01
N ASN A 48 -5.34 -4.07 -1.27
CA ASN A 48 -4.46 -4.55 -0.22
C ASN A 48 -3.54 -5.68 -0.75
N PRO A 49 -2.23 -5.42 -0.96
CA PRO A 49 -1.30 -6.45 -1.42
C PRO A 49 -0.76 -7.35 -0.29
N TYR A 50 -1.17 -7.09 0.97
CA TYR A 50 -0.60 -7.73 2.16
C TYR A 50 -1.53 -8.80 2.74
N VAL A 51 -0.98 -9.60 3.67
CA VAL A 51 -1.64 -10.76 4.27
C VAL A 51 -2.56 -10.40 5.44
N ASP A 52 -2.36 -9.22 6.03
CA ASP A 52 -3.19 -8.72 7.12
C ASP A 52 -4.32 -7.86 6.55
N VAL A 53 -5.45 -7.82 7.25
CA VAL A 53 -6.57 -6.94 6.90
C VAL A 53 -6.18 -5.50 7.20
N ASP A 54 -6.46 -4.63 6.23
CA ASP A 54 -6.39 -3.19 6.40
C ASP A 54 -7.79 -2.57 6.36
N ARG A 55 -8.18 -1.96 7.46
CA ARG A 55 -9.45 -1.26 7.61
C ARG A 55 -9.28 0.17 7.12
N VAL A 56 -9.97 0.50 6.03
CA VAL A 56 -9.85 1.79 5.35
C VAL A 56 -11.12 2.63 5.49
N SER A 57 -10.95 3.94 5.72
CA SER A 57 -12.05 4.91 5.76
C SER A 57 -11.75 6.09 4.84
N LEU A 58 -12.75 6.51 4.07
CA LEU A 58 -12.67 7.69 3.21
C LEU A 58 -13.11 8.91 4.01
N HIS A 59 -12.30 9.97 3.93
CA HIS A 59 -12.55 11.26 4.57
C HIS A 59 -12.60 12.34 3.50
N ILE A 60 -13.60 13.21 3.57
CA ILE A 60 -13.85 14.26 2.58
C ILE A 60 -14.05 15.57 3.34
N GLU A 61 -13.17 16.53 3.10
CA GLU A 61 -13.35 17.91 3.54
C GLU A 61 -14.13 18.67 2.46
N CYS A 62 -15.26 19.26 2.83
CA CYS A 62 -16.10 20.04 1.93
C CYS A 62 -15.65 21.52 1.90
N ASP A 63 -15.81 22.18 0.75
CA ASP A 63 -15.25 23.54 0.59
C ASP A 63 -16.06 24.63 1.31
N SER A 64 -17.37 24.45 1.41
CA SER A 64 -18.21 25.45 2.06
C SER A 64 -18.44 25.13 3.54
N TRP A 65 -18.37 26.13 4.42
CA TRP A 65 -18.49 25.93 5.87
C TRP A 65 -19.85 25.37 6.33
N TRP A 66 -20.89 25.53 5.50
CA TRP A 66 -22.21 24.97 5.75
C TRP A 66 -22.37 23.54 5.22
N ASP A 67 -21.42 23.07 4.42
CA ASP A 67 -21.36 21.71 3.91
C ASP A 67 -20.45 20.91 4.82
N LEU A 68 -21.03 19.96 5.55
CA LEU A 68 -20.30 19.25 6.60
C LEU A 68 -19.38 18.21 5.98
N ASP A 69 -18.15 18.16 6.47
CA ASP A 69 -17.18 17.12 6.13
C ASP A 69 -17.80 15.73 6.31
N THR A 70 -17.45 14.83 5.40
CA THR A 70 -18.07 13.51 5.32
C THR A 70 -17.01 12.43 5.50
N ASP A 71 -17.25 11.57 6.50
CA ASP A 71 -16.46 10.38 6.75
C ASP A 71 -17.31 9.13 6.45
N THR A 72 -16.73 8.15 5.78
CA THR A 72 -17.39 6.85 5.57
C THR A 72 -17.13 5.90 6.71
N ASP A 73 -18.08 4.99 6.97
CA ASP A 73 -17.82 3.83 7.82
C ASP A 73 -16.57 3.08 7.34
N PRO A 74 -15.74 2.56 8.26
CA PRO A 74 -14.57 1.77 7.88
C PRO A 74 -14.93 0.49 7.13
N VAL A 75 -14.15 0.16 6.11
CA VAL A 75 -14.30 -1.03 5.28
C VAL A 75 -13.04 -1.89 5.37
N ASP A 76 -13.20 -3.18 5.60
CA ASP A 76 -12.08 -4.12 5.64
C ASP A 76 -11.61 -4.49 4.23
N ALA A 77 -10.41 -4.07 3.87
CA ALA A 77 -9.68 -4.56 2.70
C ALA A 77 -8.86 -5.79 3.11
N GLY A 78 -9.41 -6.99 2.85
CA GLY A 78 -8.71 -8.25 3.12
C GLY A 78 -7.56 -8.53 2.16
N PRO A 79 -6.85 -9.67 2.34
CA PRO A 79 -5.66 -9.99 1.55
C PRO A 79 -5.95 -10.12 0.06
N ALA A 80 -5.15 -9.45 -0.76
CA ALA A 80 -5.31 -9.36 -2.22
C ALA A 80 -6.69 -8.85 -2.68
N MET A 81 -7.46 -8.21 -1.80
CA MET A 81 -8.76 -7.64 -2.13
C MET A 81 -8.65 -6.20 -2.62
N THR A 82 -9.59 -5.80 -3.46
CA THR A 82 -9.82 -4.40 -3.83
C THR A 82 -11.19 -3.98 -3.33
N VAL A 83 -11.24 -2.92 -2.54
CA VAL A 83 -12.47 -2.32 -2.04
C VAL A 83 -12.72 -0.97 -2.70
N ARG A 84 -13.99 -0.57 -2.79
CA ARG A 84 -14.41 0.73 -3.30
C ARG A 84 -15.11 1.51 -2.21
N LEU A 85 -14.61 2.70 -1.92
CA LEU A 85 -15.25 3.68 -1.04
C LEU A 85 -15.85 4.79 -1.88
N THR A 86 -16.99 5.32 -1.45
CA THR A 86 -17.67 6.43 -2.12
C THR A 86 -18.23 7.38 -1.08
N GLY A 87 -18.14 8.68 -1.37
CA GLY A 87 -18.77 9.72 -0.58
C GLY A 87 -19.02 10.95 -1.45
N ARG A 88 -19.61 11.98 -0.86
CA ARG A 88 -19.89 13.24 -1.57
C ARG A 88 -20.05 14.38 -0.59
N CYS A 89 -19.76 15.58 -1.07
CA CYS A 89 -20.21 16.83 -0.48
C CYS A 89 -21.59 17.21 -1.06
N TRP A 90 -22.24 18.19 -0.45
CA TRP A 90 -23.36 18.88 -1.09
C TRP A 90 -22.84 19.68 -2.29
N GLU A 91 -21.89 20.57 -2.05
CA GLU A 91 -21.24 21.42 -3.04
C GLU A 91 -19.86 20.83 -3.41
N ASP A 92 -18.81 21.62 -3.44
CA ASP A 92 -17.50 21.20 -3.94
C ASP A 92 -16.64 20.56 -2.84
N VAL A 93 -15.76 19.66 -3.27
CA VAL A 93 -14.80 18.98 -2.42
C VAL A 93 -13.53 19.83 -2.30
N ARG A 94 -13.09 20.10 -1.07
CA ARG A 94 -11.81 20.79 -0.83
C ARG A 94 -10.64 19.81 -0.77
N SER A 95 -10.77 18.75 0.02
CA SER A 95 -9.69 17.78 0.21
C SER A 95 -10.22 16.38 0.48
N VAL A 96 -9.42 15.36 0.17
CA VAL A 96 -9.78 13.95 0.37
C VAL A 96 -8.56 13.15 0.81
N TRP A 97 -8.75 12.27 1.80
CA TRP A 97 -7.75 11.30 2.19
C TRP A 97 -8.39 9.98 2.62
N VAL A 98 -7.57 8.92 2.66
CA VAL A 98 -7.96 7.62 3.19
C VAL A 98 -7.11 7.33 4.43
N SER A 99 -7.76 6.95 5.52
CA SER A 99 -7.07 6.45 6.71
C SER A 99 -6.98 4.93 6.68
N HIS A 100 -5.98 4.40 7.38
CA HIS A 100 -5.66 2.97 7.43
C HIS A 100 -5.56 2.52 8.88
N GLN A 101 -6.16 1.37 9.20
CA GLN A 101 -6.13 0.79 10.53
C GLN A 101 -5.89 -0.71 10.45
N ARG A 102 -4.90 -1.22 11.20
CA ARG A 102 -4.69 -2.66 11.34
C ARG A 102 -5.92 -3.29 12.00
N ALA A 103 -6.48 -4.33 11.40
CA ALA A 103 -7.44 -5.16 12.10
C ALA A 103 -6.76 -5.79 13.34
N GLY A 104 -7.41 -5.67 14.49
CA GLY A 104 -6.92 -6.22 15.76
C GLY A 104 -7.20 -7.70 15.93
#